data_AF-A0A958MD29-F1
#
_entry.id   AF-A0A958MD29-F1
#
_cell.length_a   1.000
_cell.length_b   1.000
_cell.length_c   1.000
_cell.angle_alpha   90.00
_cell.angle_beta   90.00
_cell.angle_gamma   90.00
#
_symmetry.space_group_name_H-M   'P 1'
#
loop_
_entity.id
_entity.type
_entity.pdbx_description
1 polymer ?
#
loop_
_entity_poly.entity_id
_entity_poly.type
_entity_poly.pdbx_seq_one_letter_code
_entity_poly.pdbx_strand_id
1 'polypeptide(L)'
;MKCLVLAFIFVYFDIEFDFIYCTYMYSDDLLLKSIKLAREEAGLTQKKVEEKLGLRPLTLRDYEIGRIKLPLSVAADLANVYGVTLDQLAGRQAHPSTLSPSQFLANFSSIFAGGTHQLILVDPILRAFFDDHRDEFFDHSMFEVLTRKLSKKDGKDLLLDVTKLLYSLAGCDSKIADEEVRTIKYILSAFDMIKSYKMVSPFAVETFQWKTLPKYLESIEIRHFIVWLMFLFANTDGKITTDEVNFIEARAEELKINKSNFLLIHGQFVKGRS
;
A
#
# COMPACT_ATOMS: atom_id res chain seq x y z
N MET A 1 -34.28 3.43 35.43
CA MET A 1 -33.27 2.92 36.38
C MET A 1 -32.21 2.05 35.67
N LYS A 2 -31.40 2.64 34.79
CA LYS A 2 -30.21 1.98 34.20
C LYS A 2 -29.04 2.97 34.11
N CYS A 3 -28.86 3.80 35.14
CA CYS A 3 -27.77 4.78 35.25
C CYS A 3 -26.79 4.53 36.40
N LEU A 4 -26.83 3.38 37.08
CA LEU A 4 -26.04 3.19 38.30
C LEU A 4 -25.19 1.91 38.36
N VAL A 5 -25.11 1.11 37.28
CA VAL A 5 -24.21 -0.06 37.25
C VAL A 5 -22.99 0.15 36.35
N LEU A 6 -22.99 1.17 35.49
CA LEU A 6 -21.82 1.48 34.65
C LEU A 6 -20.78 2.41 35.32
N ALA A 7 -21.05 2.86 36.55
CA ALA A 7 -20.15 3.76 37.28
C ALA A 7 -19.14 3.06 38.20
N PHE A 8 -19.09 1.72 38.23
CA PHE A 8 -18.24 0.98 39.20
C PHE A 8 -17.14 0.10 38.59
N ILE A 9 -16.94 0.13 37.28
CA ILE A 9 -15.80 -0.53 36.62
C ILE A 9 -15.02 0.55 35.86
N PHE A 10 -14.47 1.51 36.61
CA PHE A 10 -13.72 2.65 36.06
C PHE A 10 -12.41 2.96 36.81
N VAL A 11 -11.85 1.99 37.55
CA VAL A 11 -10.74 2.28 38.49
C VAL A 11 -9.48 1.40 38.36
N TYR A 12 -9.37 0.41 37.47
CA TYR A 12 -8.16 -0.47 37.52
C TYR A 12 -7.45 -0.93 36.24
N PHE A 13 -7.82 -0.48 35.03
CA PHE A 13 -7.00 -0.75 33.84
C PHE A 13 -7.06 0.45 32.88
N ASP A 14 -5.97 1.21 32.79
CA ASP A 14 -5.74 2.28 31.81
C ASP A 14 -5.45 1.69 30.42
N ILE A 15 -6.47 1.12 29.76
CA ILE A 15 -6.44 0.73 28.34
C ILE A 15 -7.80 1.04 27.69
N GLU A 16 -7.75 1.81 26.58
CA GLU A 16 -8.68 1.94 25.43
C GLU A 16 -10.20 2.04 25.67
N PHE A 17 -10.80 3.14 25.21
CA PHE A 17 -12.25 3.17 24.91
C PHE A 17 -12.64 3.81 23.56
N ASP A 18 -11.81 4.65 22.94
CA ASP A 18 -12.13 5.28 21.64
C ASP A 18 -11.65 4.49 20.41
N PHE A 19 -10.62 3.64 20.55
CA PHE A 19 -10.04 2.88 19.44
C PHE A 19 -10.95 1.72 18.96
N ILE A 20 -11.73 1.12 19.88
CA ILE A 20 -12.62 0.01 19.55
C ILE A 20 -13.88 0.50 18.84
N TYR A 21 -14.48 1.63 19.26
CA TYR A 21 -15.70 2.13 18.62
C TYR A 21 -15.46 2.68 17.21
N CYS A 22 -14.32 3.34 16.96
CA CYS A 22 -14.02 3.87 15.63
C CYS A 22 -13.68 2.76 14.62
N THR A 23 -12.96 1.72 15.06
CA THR A 23 -12.62 0.56 14.21
C THR A 23 -13.84 -0.28 13.84
N TYR A 24 -14.81 -0.46 14.76
CA TYR A 24 -16.04 -1.21 14.50
C TYR A 24 -17.07 -0.42 13.66
N MET A 25 -17.11 0.92 13.74
CA MET A 25 -18.01 1.71 12.90
C MET A 25 -17.51 1.86 11.46
N TYR A 26 -16.19 1.87 11.23
CA TYR A 26 -15.60 1.97 9.88
C TYR A 26 -15.53 0.64 9.12
N SER A 27 -15.44 -0.50 9.83
CA SER A 27 -15.30 -1.82 9.18
C SER A 27 -16.58 -2.29 8.49
N ASP A 28 -17.75 -2.01 9.08
CA ASP A 28 -19.01 -2.54 8.56
C ASP A 28 -19.41 -1.82 7.26
N ASP A 29 -19.34 -0.49 7.18
CA ASP A 29 -19.69 0.23 5.94
C ASP A 29 -18.74 -0.09 4.76
N LEU A 30 -17.47 -0.43 5.05
CA LEU A 30 -16.49 -0.87 4.06
C LEU A 30 -16.80 -2.30 3.55
N LEU A 31 -17.11 -3.22 4.47
CA LEU A 31 -17.53 -4.60 4.17
C LEU A 31 -18.81 -4.64 3.34
N LEU A 32 -19.76 -3.76 3.65
CA LEU A 32 -21.04 -3.68 2.94
C LEU A 32 -20.88 -3.18 1.51
N LYS A 33 -20.03 -2.18 1.31
CA LYS A 33 -19.67 -1.67 -0.02
C LYS A 33 -18.91 -2.71 -0.84
N SER A 34 -17.97 -3.45 -0.23
CA SER A 34 -17.19 -4.48 -0.94
C SER A 34 -18.04 -5.68 -1.38
N ILE A 35 -19.03 -6.12 -0.60
CA ILE A 35 -19.94 -7.22 -1.01
C ILE A 35 -20.73 -6.84 -2.27
N LYS A 36 -21.26 -5.61 -2.30
CA LYS A 36 -22.03 -5.11 -3.44
C LYS A 36 -21.15 -4.97 -4.69
N LEU A 37 -19.95 -4.42 -4.53
CA LEU A 37 -18.98 -4.25 -5.62
C LEU A 37 -18.54 -5.60 -6.18
N ALA A 38 -18.16 -6.55 -5.34
CA ALA A 38 -17.75 -7.90 -5.76
C ALA A 38 -18.87 -8.63 -6.54
N ARG A 39 -20.13 -8.44 -6.14
CA ARG A 39 -21.28 -8.97 -6.90
C ARG A 39 -21.39 -8.34 -8.29
N GLU A 40 -21.23 -7.02 -8.38
CA GLU A 40 -21.35 -6.26 -9.63
C GLU A 40 -20.21 -6.61 -10.60
N GLU A 41 -18.98 -6.77 -10.10
CA GLU A 41 -17.82 -7.24 -10.87
C GLU A 41 -18.00 -8.68 -11.37
N ALA A 42 -18.63 -9.54 -10.57
CA ALA A 42 -19.00 -10.90 -10.99
C ALA A 42 -20.16 -10.92 -12.01
N GLY A 43 -20.75 -9.76 -12.34
CA GLY A 43 -21.87 -9.64 -13.30
C GLY A 43 -23.15 -10.33 -12.82
N LEU A 44 -23.34 -10.47 -11.49
CA LEU A 44 -24.46 -11.19 -10.91
C LEU A 44 -25.54 -10.22 -10.39
N THR A 45 -26.80 -10.56 -10.64
CA THR A 45 -27.93 -9.89 -9.99
C THR A 45 -28.15 -10.45 -8.59
N GLN A 46 -28.73 -9.67 -7.69
CA GLN A 46 -29.03 -10.13 -6.32
C GLN A 46 -29.84 -11.43 -6.33
N LYS A 47 -30.87 -11.51 -7.19
CA LYS A 47 -31.71 -12.69 -7.38
C LYS A 47 -30.90 -13.93 -7.76
N LYS A 48 -29.93 -13.80 -8.67
CA LYS A 48 -29.11 -14.91 -9.15
C LYS A 48 -28.17 -15.45 -8.07
N VAL A 49 -27.71 -14.60 -7.17
CA VAL A 49 -26.88 -15.00 -6.02
C VAL A 49 -27.76 -15.69 -4.97
N GLU A 50 -28.94 -15.14 -4.69
CA GLU A 50 -29.91 -15.75 -3.77
C GLU A 50 -30.32 -17.16 -4.23
N GLU A 51 -30.57 -17.33 -5.54
CA GLU A 51 -30.86 -18.63 -6.15
C GLU A 51 -29.68 -19.61 -6.03
N LYS A 52 -28.44 -19.15 -6.27
CA LYS A 52 -27.23 -20.00 -6.16
C LYS A 52 -26.95 -20.46 -4.73
N LEU A 53 -27.23 -19.62 -3.74
CA LEU A 53 -26.93 -19.88 -2.34
C LEU A 53 -28.13 -20.41 -1.54
N GLY A 54 -29.30 -20.56 -2.18
CA GLY A 54 -30.53 -20.96 -1.50
C GLY A 54 -31.00 -19.95 -0.44
N LEU A 55 -30.65 -18.67 -0.60
CA LEU A 55 -31.07 -17.60 0.32
C LEU A 55 -32.52 -17.21 0.05
N ARG A 56 -33.20 -16.71 1.08
CA ARG A 56 -34.56 -16.17 0.90
C ARG A 56 -34.49 -14.87 0.07
N PRO A 57 -35.52 -14.55 -0.73
CA PRO A 57 -35.57 -13.28 -1.46
C PRO A 57 -35.34 -12.08 -0.53
N LEU A 58 -34.59 -11.09 -0.99
CA LEU A 58 -34.19 -9.87 -0.27
C LEU A 58 -33.13 -10.06 0.82
N THR A 59 -32.71 -11.30 1.12
CA THR A 59 -31.70 -11.58 2.14
C THR A 59 -30.35 -11.00 1.75
N LEU A 60 -29.99 -11.07 0.46
CA LEU A 60 -28.73 -10.51 0.00
C LEU A 60 -28.75 -8.98 0.05
N ARG A 61 -29.89 -8.37 -0.28
CA ARG A 61 -30.07 -6.93 -0.13
C ARG A 61 -29.89 -6.50 1.33
N ASP A 62 -30.48 -7.25 2.26
CA ASP A 62 -30.37 -6.95 3.69
C ASP A 62 -28.93 -7.13 4.21
N TYR A 63 -28.16 -8.06 3.64
CA TYR A 63 -26.71 -8.13 3.86
C TYR A 63 -25.98 -6.94 3.26
N GLU A 64 -26.23 -6.55 2.01
CA GLU A 64 -25.51 -5.45 1.33
C GLU A 64 -25.76 -4.06 1.94
N ILE A 65 -26.87 -3.86 2.65
CA ILE A 65 -27.19 -2.60 3.33
C ILE A 65 -26.95 -2.65 4.85
N GLY A 66 -26.44 -3.78 5.37
CA GLY A 66 -26.12 -3.94 6.79
C GLY A 66 -27.33 -4.07 7.71
N ARG A 67 -28.50 -4.43 7.17
CA ARG A 67 -29.73 -4.59 7.96
C ARG A 67 -29.69 -5.85 8.83
N ILE A 68 -28.98 -6.88 8.37
CA ILE A 68 -28.76 -8.13 9.11
C ILE A 68 -27.27 -8.47 9.12
N LYS A 69 -26.80 -9.07 10.23
CA LYS A 69 -25.40 -9.46 10.39
C LYS A 69 -25.08 -10.62 9.44
N LEU A 70 -24.04 -10.45 8.62
CA LEU A 70 -23.55 -11.49 7.71
C LEU A 70 -22.83 -12.61 8.49
N PRO A 71 -23.33 -13.86 8.47
CA PRO A 71 -22.61 -14.98 9.08
C PRO A 71 -21.36 -15.33 8.28
N LEU A 72 -20.29 -15.76 8.96
CA LEU A 72 -19.02 -16.11 8.32
C LEU A 72 -19.17 -17.23 7.27
N SER A 73 -20.05 -18.21 7.52
CA SER A 73 -20.35 -19.27 6.56
C SER A 73 -20.92 -18.72 5.25
N VAL A 74 -21.86 -17.79 5.35
CA VAL A 74 -22.46 -17.13 4.18
C VAL A 74 -21.45 -16.22 3.48
N ALA A 75 -20.58 -15.53 4.23
CA ALA A 75 -19.50 -14.75 3.65
C ALA A 75 -18.54 -15.62 2.82
N ALA A 76 -18.20 -16.82 3.31
CA ALA A 76 -17.34 -17.76 2.57
C ALA A 76 -18.02 -18.25 1.28
N ASP A 77 -19.32 -18.54 1.35
CA ASP A 77 -20.10 -18.95 0.18
C ASP A 77 -20.21 -17.83 -0.86
N LEU A 78 -20.41 -16.58 -0.42
CA LEU A 78 -20.42 -15.40 -1.29
C LEU A 78 -19.06 -15.20 -1.98
N ALA A 79 -17.97 -15.33 -1.24
CA ALA A 79 -16.61 -15.23 -1.79
C ALA A 79 -16.40 -16.26 -2.92
N ASN A 80 -16.82 -17.51 -2.70
CA ASN A 80 -16.77 -18.56 -3.72
C ASN A 80 -17.65 -18.25 -4.94
N VAL A 81 -18.86 -17.72 -4.74
CA VAL A 81 -19.79 -17.37 -5.82
C VAL A 81 -19.30 -16.19 -6.66
N TYR A 82 -18.60 -15.24 -6.04
CA TYR A 82 -18.04 -14.05 -6.69
C TYR A 82 -16.64 -14.28 -7.26
N GLY A 83 -15.97 -15.38 -6.88
CA GLY A 83 -14.61 -15.68 -7.33
C GLY A 83 -13.54 -14.80 -6.65
N VAL A 84 -13.82 -14.34 -5.42
CA VAL A 84 -12.92 -13.50 -4.61
C VAL A 84 -12.52 -14.22 -3.33
N THR A 85 -11.48 -13.73 -2.64
CA THR A 85 -11.11 -14.22 -1.30
C THR A 85 -12.00 -13.58 -0.22
N LEU A 86 -12.06 -14.21 0.96
CA LEU A 86 -12.74 -13.61 2.12
C LEU A 86 -12.15 -12.26 2.52
N ASP A 87 -10.83 -12.07 2.34
CA ASP A 87 -10.17 -10.79 2.62
C ASP A 87 -10.62 -9.70 1.63
N GLN A 88 -10.69 -10.03 0.33
CA GLN A 88 -11.23 -9.12 -0.70
C GLN A 88 -12.70 -8.79 -0.44
N LEU A 89 -13.50 -9.78 -0.05
CA LEU A 89 -14.89 -9.58 0.34
C LEU A 89 -15.00 -8.69 1.58
N ALA A 90 -14.03 -8.76 2.50
CA ALA A 90 -13.93 -7.93 3.70
C ALA A 90 -13.35 -6.52 3.46
N GLY A 91 -13.09 -6.15 2.20
CA GLY A 91 -12.49 -4.85 1.86
C GLY A 91 -11.00 -4.75 2.25
N ARG A 92 -10.38 -5.87 2.62
CA ARG A 92 -8.94 -5.97 2.84
C ARG A 92 -8.29 -6.36 1.51
N GLN A 93 -7.64 -5.40 0.86
CA GLN A 93 -6.84 -5.73 -0.31
C GLN A 93 -5.75 -6.72 0.10
N ALA A 94 -5.56 -7.74 -0.74
CA ALA A 94 -4.72 -8.89 -0.48
C ALA A 94 -3.31 -8.49 -0.03
N HIS A 95 -2.72 -9.30 0.85
CA HIS A 95 -1.28 -9.29 1.08
C HIS A 95 -0.53 -9.29 -0.28
N PRO A 96 0.60 -8.57 -0.40
CA PRO A 96 1.27 -8.23 -1.67
C PRO A 96 1.85 -9.41 -2.48
N SER A 97 1.61 -10.66 -2.09
CA SER A 97 2.18 -11.81 -2.79
C SER A 97 1.34 -12.32 -3.96
N THR A 98 0.42 -11.52 -4.54
CA THR A 98 -0.40 -11.98 -5.69
C THR A 98 -0.93 -10.87 -6.61
N LEU A 99 -0.29 -9.70 -6.65
CA LEU A 99 -0.70 -8.62 -7.57
C LEU A 99 -0.19 -8.90 -8.98
N SER A 100 -1.06 -8.76 -9.99
CA SER A 100 -0.57 -8.66 -11.37
C SER A 100 0.20 -7.36 -11.56
N PRO A 101 1.13 -7.26 -12.53
CA PRO A 101 1.85 -6.01 -12.79
C PRO A 101 0.94 -4.82 -13.02
N SER A 102 -0.20 -5.02 -13.68
CA SER A 102 -1.23 -3.98 -13.88
C SER A 102 -1.91 -3.51 -12.58
N GLN A 103 -2.20 -4.42 -11.64
CA GLN A 103 -2.76 -4.08 -10.33
C GLN A 103 -1.71 -3.44 -9.44
N PHE A 104 -0.46 -3.89 -9.55
CA PHE A 104 0.65 -3.27 -8.88
C PHE A 104 0.89 -1.84 -9.39
N LEU A 105 0.84 -1.58 -10.70
CA LEU A 105 0.90 -0.23 -11.26
C LEU A 105 -0.22 0.68 -10.73
N ALA A 106 -1.43 0.15 -10.58
CA ALA A 106 -2.53 0.87 -9.96
C ALA A 106 -2.23 1.21 -8.50
N ASN A 107 -1.70 0.26 -7.73
CA ASN A 107 -1.30 0.47 -6.33
C ASN A 107 -0.08 1.39 -6.18
N PHE A 108 0.86 1.31 -7.10
CA PHE A 108 2.04 2.16 -7.14
C PHE A 108 1.66 3.59 -7.50
N SER A 109 0.74 3.76 -8.46
CA SER A 109 0.12 5.05 -8.75
C SER A 109 -0.64 5.60 -7.55
N SER A 110 -1.32 4.73 -6.78
CA SER A 110 -2.10 5.14 -5.62
C SER A 110 -1.25 5.53 -4.42
N ILE A 111 0.02 5.09 -4.35
CA ILE A 111 1.01 5.63 -3.39
C ILE A 111 1.18 7.15 -3.59
N PHE A 112 1.22 7.58 -4.85
CA PHE A 112 1.36 8.99 -5.25
C PHE A 112 0.02 9.71 -5.45
N ALA A 113 -1.11 8.99 -5.51
CA ALA A 113 -2.44 9.54 -5.76
C ALA A 113 -3.40 9.40 -4.56
N GLY A 114 -2.91 9.00 -3.38
CA GLY A 114 -3.63 9.12 -2.11
C GLY A 114 -4.44 7.90 -1.63
N GLY A 115 -4.21 6.69 -2.14
CA GLY A 115 -5.05 5.56 -1.71
C GLY A 115 -4.56 4.15 -1.99
N THR A 116 -3.65 3.62 -1.15
CA THR A 116 -3.60 2.26 -0.57
C THR A 116 -2.18 1.96 -0.10
N HIS A 117 -1.85 2.37 1.13
CA HIS A 117 -0.48 2.35 1.67
C HIS A 117 -0.26 1.35 2.81
N GLN A 118 -1.18 0.41 3.01
CA GLN A 118 -1.19 -0.45 4.21
C GLN A 118 0.11 -1.24 4.42
N LEU A 119 0.86 -1.52 3.35
CA LEU A 119 2.14 -2.18 3.43
C LEU A 119 3.25 -1.30 3.99
N ILE A 120 3.33 -0.06 3.51
CA ILE A 120 4.33 0.91 3.96
C ILE A 120 4.16 1.18 5.47
N LEU A 121 2.92 1.12 5.97
CA LEU A 121 2.58 1.29 7.38
C LEU A 121 2.97 0.08 8.28
N VAL A 122 3.51 -1.00 7.72
CA VAL A 122 4.16 -2.05 8.53
C VAL A 122 5.49 -1.56 9.12
N ASP A 123 6.13 -0.59 8.45
CA ASP A 123 7.34 0.04 8.95
C ASP A 123 7.03 0.96 10.14
N PRO A 124 7.59 0.71 11.34
CA PRO A 124 7.27 1.49 12.52
C PRO A 124 7.66 2.97 12.39
N ILE A 125 8.69 3.31 11.60
CA ILE A 125 9.13 4.69 11.42
C ILE A 125 8.13 5.43 10.53
N LEU A 126 7.74 4.83 9.41
CA LEU A 126 6.76 5.43 8.50
C LEU A 126 5.38 5.47 9.15
N ARG A 127 4.99 4.42 9.88
CA ARG A 127 3.74 4.39 10.64
C ARG A 127 3.68 5.50 11.66
N ALA A 128 4.71 5.68 12.50
CA ALA A 128 4.72 6.75 13.48
C ALA A 128 4.61 8.13 12.82
N PHE A 129 5.40 8.37 11.75
CA PHE A 129 5.33 9.62 11.01
C PHE A 129 3.94 9.87 10.44
N PHE A 130 3.32 8.89 9.80
CA PHE A 130 2.02 9.05 9.18
C PHE A 130 0.86 9.08 10.21
N ASP A 131 1.01 8.41 11.35
CA ASP A 131 0.07 8.49 12.47
C ASP A 131 0.00 9.92 13.04
N ASP A 132 1.13 10.63 13.06
CA ASP A 132 1.20 12.04 13.47
C ASP A 132 0.65 13.03 12.42
N HIS A 133 0.48 12.59 11.17
CA HIS A 133 0.01 13.42 10.05
C HIS A 133 -1.28 12.87 9.41
N ARG A 134 -2.10 12.13 10.18
CA ARG A 134 -3.29 11.43 9.65
C ARG A 134 -4.29 12.34 8.95
N ASP A 135 -4.49 13.54 9.50
CA ASP A 135 -5.46 14.50 8.96
C ASP A 135 -5.00 15.09 7.61
N GLU A 136 -3.75 14.91 7.22
CA GLU A 136 -3.18 15.48 5.99
C GLU A 136 -3.41 14.60 4.75
N PHE A 137 -3.81 13.34 4.93
CA PHE A 137 -3.99 12.40 3.82
C PHE A 137 -5.24 12.62 2.97
N PHE A 138 -6.17 13.46 3.42
CA PHE A 138 -7.39 13.73 2.66
C PHE A 138 -7.10 14.44 1.33
N ASP A 139 -6.09 15.32 1.32
CA ASP A 139 -5.78 16.18 0.19
C ASP A 139 -4.37 15.94 -0.38
N HIS A 140 -3.58 15.06 0.25
CA HIS A 140 -2.17 14.87 -0.09
C HIS A 140 -1.77 13.40 -0.16
N SER A 141 -0.89 13.10 -1.12
CA SER A 141 -0.22 11.80 -1.24
C SER A 141 0.85 11.61 -0.16
N MET A 142 1.24 10.36 0.12
CA MET A 142 2.33 10.05 1.07
C MET A 142 3.63 10.77 0.73
N PHE A 143 3.94 10.86 -0.56
CA PHE A 143 5.13 11.57 -1.02
C PHE A 143 5.04 13.07 -0.73
N GLU A 144 3.89 13.71 -0.96
CA GLU A 144 3.69 15.12 -0.64
C GLU A 144 3.79 15.38 0.87
N VAL A 145 3.20 14.52 1.71
CA VAL A 145 3.31 14.65 3.17
C VAL A 145 4.78 14.51 3.62
N LEU A 146 5.50 13.51 3.13
CA LEU A 146 6.93 13.30 3.44
C LEU A 146 7.81 14.46 2.97
N THR A 147 7.51 15.03 1.81
CA THR A 147 8.33 16.07 1.17
C THR A 147 7.90 17.49 1.50
N ARG A 148 6.84 17.68 2.28
CA ARG A 148 6.27 19.01 2.61
C ARG A 148 7.28 19.97 3.24
N LYS A 149 8.21 19.45 4.05
CA LYS A 149 9.27 20.24 4.71
C LYS A 149 10.44 20.58 3.77
N LEU A 150 10.50 19.96 2.59
CA LEU A 150 11.53 20.20 1.61
C LEU A 150 11.25 21.46 0.80
N SER A 151 12.30 22.13 0.33
CA SER A 151 12.12 23.18 -0.67
C SER A 151 11.60 22.58 -1.98
N LYS A 152 10.92 23.38 -2.80
CA LYS A 152 10.49 22.94 -4.15
C LYS A 152 11.63 22.40 -5.00
N LYS A 153 12.85 22.89 -4.78
CA LYS A 153 14.05 22.40 -5.47
C LYS A 153 14.44 21.02 -4.93
N ASP A 154 14.54 20.89 -3.61
CA ASP A 154 14.93 19.64 -2.96
C ASP A 154 13.93 18.51 -3.22
N GLY A 155 12.63 18.80 -3.25
CA GLY A 155 11.61 17.81 -3.61
C GLY A 155 11.75 17.31 -5.05
N LYS A 156 12.12 18.20 -5.99
CA LYS A 156 12.41 17.82 -7.38
C LYS A 156 13.70 17.01 -7.50
N ASP A 157 14.75 17.42 -6.78
CA ASP A 157 16.03 16.71 -6.77
C ASP A 157 15.86 15.31 -6.17
N LEU A 158 15.07 15.17 -5.09
CA LEU A 158 14.67 13.89 -4.52
C LEU A 158 13.92 13.03 -5.54
N LEU A 159 12.91 13.58 -6.23
CA LEU A 159 12.15 12.82 -7.21
C LEU A 159 13.04 12.33 -8.37
N LEU A 160 13.96 13.19 -8.84
CA LEU A 160 14.94 12.79 -9.86
C LEU A 160 15.80 11.64 -9.37
N ASP A 161 16.35 11.73 -8.17
CA ASP A 161 17.19 10.67 -7.62
C ASP A 161 16.42 9.37 -7.41
N VAL A 162 15.17 9.43 -6.92
CA VAL A 162 14.28 8.26 -6.85
C VAL A 162 14.09 7.66 -8.24
N THR A 163 13.78 8.45 -9.26
CA THR A 163 13.59 7.90 -10.61
C THR A 163 14.87 7.34 -11.23
N LYS A 164 16.05 7.87 -10.89
CA LYS A 164 17.34 7.26 -11.29
C LYS A 164 17.56 5.92 -10.61
N LEU A 165 17.26 5.81 -9.32
CA LEU A 165 17.33 4.54 -8.59
C LEU A 165 16.42 3.49 -9.23
N LEU A 166 15.17 3.84 -9.52
CA LEU A 166 14.22 2.92 -10.15
C LEU A 166 14.70 2.49 -11.54
N TYR A 167 15.33 3.40 -12.30
CA TYR A 167 15.94 3.05 -13.57
C TYR A 167 17.12 2.08 -13.44
N SER A 168 18.02 2.34 -12.48
CA SER A 168 19.15 1.44 -12.21
C SER A 168 18.71 0.10 -11.67
N LEU A 169 17.61 0.07 -10.92
CA LEU A 169 16.99 -1.16 -10.43
C LEU A 169 16.41 -1.97 -11.60
N ALA A 170 15.62 -1.34 -12.48
CA ALA A 170 15.10 -1.96 -13.70
C ALA A 170 16.21 -2.45 -14.66
N GLY A 171 17.40 -1.88 -14.57
CA GLY A 171 18.57 -2.27 -15.36
C GLY A 171 19.36 -3.44 -14.80
N CYS A 172 19.08 -3.92 -13.58
CA CYS A 172 19.89 -4.93 -12.90
C CYS A 172 19.96 -6.26 -13.65
N ASP A 173 18.88 -6.65 -14.32
CA ASP A 173 18.78 -7.93 -15.06
C ASP A 173 19.15 -7.81 -16.56
N SER A 174 19.66 -6.64 -16.98
CA SER A 174 19.94 -6.29 -18.38
C SER A 174 18.73 -6.37 -19.33
N LYS A 175 17.50 -6.47 -18.82
CA LYS A 175 16.25 -6.58 -19.56
C LYS A 175 15.15 -5.72 -18.93
N ILE A 176 15.20 -4.44 -19.25
CA ILE A 176 14.19 -3.48 -18.78
C ILE A 176 12.83 -3.81 -19.43
N ALA A 177 11.81 -4.08 -18.62
CA ALA A 177 10.46 -4.34 -19.10
C ALA A 177 9.74 -3.05 -19.48
N ASP A 178 8.86 -3.11 -20.49
CA ASP A 178 8.04 -1.97 -20.92
C ASP A 178 7.13 -1.44 -19.78
N GLU A 179 6.82 -2.28 -18.79
CA GLU A 179 6.00 -1.92 -17.63
C GLU A 179 6.78 -1.09 -16.61
N GLU A 180 8.05 -1.39 -16.39
CA GLU A 180 8.96 -0.60 -15.53
C GLU A 180 9.17 0.79 -16.11
N VAL A 181 9.43 0.88 -17.42
CA VAL A 181 9.56 2.17 -18.13
C VAL A 181 8.26 2.97 -18.05
N ARG A 182 7.11 2.31 -18.19
CA ARG A 182 5.79 2.95 -18.02
C ARG A 182 5.60 3.48 -16.61
N THR A 183 5.99 2.72 -15.59
CA THR A 183 5.95 3.16 -14.18
C THR A 183 6.75 4.44 -13.98
N ILE A 184 7.99 4.47 -14.45
CA ILE A 184 8.88 5.63 -14.25
C ILE A 184 8.35 6.85 -15.00
N LYS A 185 7.87 6.68 -16.24
CA LYS A 185 7.22 7.78 -16.99
C LYS A 185 5.97 8.30 -16.31
N TYR A 186 5.18 7.41 -15.70
CA TYR A 186 4.00 7.81 -14.93
C TYR A 186 4.40 8.66 -13.72
N ILE A 187 5.38 8.23 -12.91
CA ILE A 187 5.90 9.02 -11.78
C ILE A 187 6.32 10.40 -12.25
N LEU A 188 7.18 10.47 -13.28
CA LEU A 188 7.63 11.76 -13.80
C LEU A 188 6.47 12.63 -14.32
N SER A 189 5.43 12.04 -14.89
CA SER A 189 4.27 12.79 -15.38
C SER A 189 3.40 13.31 -14.24
N ALA A 190 3.21 12.53 -13.16
CA ALA A 190 2.43 12.93 -11.99
C ALA A 190 2.98 14.20 -11.30
N PHE A 191 4.28 14.47 -11.47
CA PHE A 191 4.95 15.63 -10.90
C PHE A 191 5.36 16.69 -11.95
N ASP A 192 4.79 16.66 -13.16
CA ASP A 192 5.12 17.58 -14.26
C ASP A 192 6.60 17.57 -14.68
N MET A 193 7.29 16.45 -14.49
CA MET A 193 8.72 16.26 -14.73
C MET A 193 9.03 15.31 -15.89
N ILE A 194 8.06 15.02 -16.77
CA ILE A 194 8.25 14.14 -17.93
C ILE A 194 9.40 14.57 -18.85
N LYS A 195 9.71 15.88 -18.91
CA LYS A 195 10.83 16.43 -19.68
C LYS A 195 12.20 15.94 -19.20
N SER A 196 12.30 15.60 -17.91
CA SER A 196 13.51 15.07 -17.28
C SER A 196 13.77 13.61 -17.63
N TYR A 197 12.85 12.93 -18.35
CA TYR A 197 13.01 11.55 -18.77
C TYR A 197 14.36 11.26 -19.43
N LYS A 198 14.80 12.13 -20.35
CA LYS A 198 16.08 11.97 -21.05
C LYS A 198 17.30 12.01 -20.14
N MET A 199 17.17 12.64 -18.97
CA MET A 199 18.25 12.73 -17.98
C MET A 199 18.31 11.49 -17.08
N VAL A 200 17.20 10.77 -16.94
CA VAL A 200 17.12 9.59 -16.05
C VAL A 200 17.23 8.28 -16.82
N SER A 201 16.81 8.23 -18.09
CA SER A 201 16.88 7.01 -18.90
C SER A 201 18.28 6.39 -19.08
N PRO A 202 19.41 7.14 -19.06
CA PRO A 202 20.75 6.54 -19.11
C PRO A 202 21.06 5.63 -17.92
N PHE A 203 20.41 5.87 -16.76
CA PHE A 203 20.58 5.05 -15.56
C PHE A 203 19.94 3.66 -15.67
N ALA A 204 19.32 3.34 -16.80
CA ALA A 204 18.95 1.97 -17.11
C ALA A 204 20.17 1.09 -17.46
N VAL A 205 21.30 1.71 -17.83
CA VAL A 205 22.58 1.05 -18.08
C VAL A 205 23.61 1.46 -17.03
N GLU A 206 23.58 2.72 -16.59
CA GLU A 206 24.44 3.23 -15.53
C GLU A 206 23.86 2.98 -14.14
N THR A 207 24.67 2.54 -13.18
CA THR A 207 24.24 2.41 -11.79
C THR A 207 24.28 3.76 -11.08
N PHE A 208 23.12 4.26 -10.64
CA PHE A 208 23.03 5.46 -9.82
C PHE A 208 23.54 5.21 -8.40
N GLN A 209 24.38 6.12 -7.91
CA GLN A 209 24.95 6.09 -6.56
C GLN A 209 25.12 7.52 -6.03
N TRP A 210 24.85 7.72 -4.74
CA TRP A 210 25.13 9.00 -4.10
C TRP A 210 26.60 9.06 -3.68
N LYS A 211 27.35 10.05 -4.18
CA LYS A 211 28.72 10.31 -3.70
C LYS A 211 28.74 10.85 -2.27
N THR A 212 27.78 11.73 -1.97
CA THR A 212 27.55 12.31 -0.66
C THR A 212 26.05 12.38 -0.47
N LEU A 213 25.57 12.00 0.72
CA LEU A 213 24.15 12.00 1.02
C LEU A 213 23.59 13.43 0.97
N PRO A 214 22.64 13.73 0.07
CA PRO A 214 22.04 15.06 -0.03
C PRO A 214 21.27 15.44 1.23
N LYS A 215 21.13 16.75 1.49
CA LYS A 215 20.46 17.28 2.68
C LYS A 215 19.00 16.83 2.82
N TYR A 216 18.28 16.70 1.72
CA TYR A 216 16.88 16.24 1.74
C TYR A 216 16.74 14.76 2.14
N LEU A 217 17.84 14.00 2.14
CA LEU A 217 17.90 12.64 2.70
C LEU A 217 18.35 12.67 4.18
N GLU A 218 18.32 13.80 4.89
CA GLU A 218 18.54 13.81 6.34
C GLU A 218 17.36 13.17 7.11
N SER A 219 16.13 13.28 6.58
CA SER A 219 14.94 12.65 7.15
C SER A 219 15.04 11.12 7.06
N ILE A 220 14.86 10.47 8.22
CA ILE A 220 14.87 9.00 8.30
C ILE A 220 13.65 8.40 7.60
N GLU A 221 12.52 9.09 7.65
CA GLU A 221 11.26 8.73 7.01
C GLU A 221 11.43 8.70 5.50
N ILE A 222 12.06 9.72 4.90
CA ILE A 222 12.33 9.73 3.46
C ILE A 222 13.22 8.55 3.06
N ARG A 223 14.25 8.24 3.84
CA ARG A 223 15.15 7.10 3.54
C ARG A 223 14.40 5.77 3.56
N HIS A 224 13.60 5.55 4.60
CA HIS A 224 12.77 4.36 4.72
C HIS A 224 11.81 4.26 3.54
N PHE A 225 11.12 5.35 3.21
CA PHE A 225 10.21 5.42 2.09
C PHE A 225 10.88 5.09 0.75
N ILE A 226 12.12 5.54 0.50
CA ILE A 226 12.88 5.18 -0.70
C ILE A 226 13.13 3.68 -0.79
N VAL A 227 13.52 3.03 0.32
CA VAL A 227 13.74 1.57 0.34
C VAL A 227 12.44 0.82 0.05
N TRP A 228 11.33 1.25 0.65
CA TRP A 228 10.01 0.72 0.33
C TRP A 228 9.65 0.87 -1.14
N LEU A 229 9.86 2.06 -1.71
CA LEU A 229 9.60 2.28 -3.14
C LEU A 229 10.41 1.36 -4.04
N MET A 230 11.68 1.11 -3.72
CA MET A 230 12.52 0.18 -4.49
C MET A 230 12.00 -1.26 -4.41
N PHE A 231 11.65 -1.76 -3.21
CA PHE A 231 11.10 -3.11 -3.07
C PHE A 231 9.74 -3.27 -3.74
N LEU A 232 8.89 -2.26 -3.61
CA LEU A 232 7.61 -2.20 -4.32
C LEU A 232 7.88 -2.32 -5.82
N PHE A 233 8.76 -1.48 -6.37
CA PHE A 233 9.09 -1.48 -7.79
C PHE A 233 9.70 -2.81 -8.28
N ALA A 234 10.66 -3.38 -7.56
CA ALA A 234 11.25 -4.69 -7.91
C ALA A 234 10.23 -5.83 -7.85
N ASN A 235 9.16 -5.68 -7.08
CA ASN A 235 8.08 -6.67 -7.01
C ASN A 235 6.96 -6.41 -8.03
N THR A 236 7.17 -5.53 -9.02
CA THR A 236 6.17 -5.23 -10.06
C THR A 236 5.78 -6.47 -10.87
N ASP A 237 6.74 -7.33 -11.17
CA ASP A 237 6.56 -8.58 -11.91
C ASP A 237 6.18 -9.77 -11.01
N GLY A 238 6.08 -9.53 -9.70
CA GLY A 238 5.80 -10.52 -8.66
C GLY A 238 6.97 -11.42 -8.28
N LYS A 239 8.20 -11.14 -8.75
CA LYS A 239 9.40 -11.92 -8.44
C LYS A 239 10.65 -11.04 -8.35
N ILE A 240 11.08 -10.78 -7.12
CA ILE A 240 12.34 -10.08 -6.90
C ILE A 240 13.53 -11.03 -7.12
N THR A 241 14.42 -10.65 -8.02
CA THR A 241 15.67 -11.33 -8.31
C THR A 241 16.74 -11.07 -7.25
N THR A 242 17.78 -11.91 -7.19
CA THR A 242 18.89 -11.70 -6.24
C THR A 242 19.68 -10.42 -6.55
N ASP A 243 19.82 -10.05 -7.83
CA ASP A 243 20.54 -8.84 -8.23
C ASP A 243 19.80 -7.56 -7.80
N GLU A 244 18.47 -7.55 -7.88
CA GLU A 244 17.65 -6.47 -7.33
C GLU A 244 17.76 -6.37 -5.82
N VAL A 245 17.70 -7.49 -5.08
CA VAL A 245 17.90 -7.48 -3.63
C VAL A 245 19.27 -6.91 -3.27
N ASN A 246 20.33 -7.36 -3.94
CA ASN A 246 21.70 -6.87 -3.70
C ASN A 246 21.82 -5.37 -4.01
N PHE A 247 21.18 -4.90 -5.08
CA PHE A 247 21.12 -3.48 -5.42
C PHE A 247 20.43 -2.68 -4.32
N ILE A 248 19.26 -3.14 -3.86
CA ILE A 248 18.46 -2.49 -2.83
C ILE A 248 19.20 -2.46 -1.49
N GLU A 249 19.88 -3.55 -1.12
CA GLU A 249 20.71 -3.62 0.08
C GLU A 249 21.85 -2.60 0.03
N ALA A 250 22.59 -2.53 -1.09
CA ALA A 250 23.67 -1.56 -1.26
C ALA A 250 23.17 -0.10 -1.16
N ARG A 251 22.00 0.21 -1.74
CA ARG A 251 21.40 1.55 -1.61
C ARG A 251 20.89 1.82 -0.19
N ALA A 252 20.36 0.81 0.51
CA ALA A 252 19.95 0.95 1.90
C ALA A 252 21.15 1.24 2.83
N GLU A 253 22.30 0.64 2.57
CA GLU A 253 23.56 0.95 3.27
C GLU A 253 24.00 2.40 3.03
N GLU A 254 23.95 2.89 1.79
CA GLU A 254 24.24 4.29 1.45
C GLU A 254 23.30 5.27 2.17
N LEU A 255 22.02 4.92 2.24
CA LEU A 255 20.99 5.66 3.00
C LEU A 255 21.18 5.55 4.52
N LYS A 256 22.11 4.71 5.00
CA LYS A 256 22.36 4.45 6.43
C LYS A 256 21.13 3.88 7.13
N ILE A 257 20.39 3.01 6.46
CA ILE A 257 19.30 2.25 7.07
C ILE A 257 19.89 1.19 8.01
N ASN A 258 19.33 1.09 9.21
CA ASN A 258 19.74 0.04 10.15
C ASN A 258 19.40 -1.35 9.57
N LYS A 259 20.30 -2.33 9.72
CA LYS A 259 20.10 -3.70 9.25
C LYS A 259 18.78 -4.34 9.73
N SER A 260 18.38 -4.11 10.98
CA SER A 260 17.11 -4.62 11.52
C SER A 260 15.90 -4.01 10.79
N ASN A 261 15.94 -2.71 10.48
CA ASN A 261 14.89 -2.04 9.72
C ASN A 261 14.86 -2.55 8.28
N PHE A 262 16.03 -2.70 7.65
CA PHE A 262 16.14 -3.27 6.31
C PHE A 262 15.54 -4.68 6.24
N LEU A 263 15.90 -5.57 7.18
CA LEU A 263 15.37 -6.93 7.23
C LEU A 263 13.84 -6.96 7.47
N LEU A 264 13.30 -6.00 8.23
CA LEU A 264 11.85 -5.84 8.40
C LEU A 264 11.17 -5.55 7.07
N ILE A 265 11.70 -4.59 6.29
CA ILE A 265 11.15 -4.23 4.97
C ILE A 265 11.32 -5.40 4.00
N HIS A 266 12.54 -5.94 3.88
CA HIS A 266 12.88 -7.06 3.02
C HIS A 266 11.95 -8.27 3.27
N GLY A 267 11.68 -8.59 4.54
CA GLY A 267 10.80 -9.70 4.92
C GLY A 267 9.35 -9.56 4.46
N GLN A 268 8.89 -8.36 4.10
CA GLN A 268 7.54 -8.15 3.54
C GLN A 268 7.43 -8.60 2.09
N PHE A 269 8.54 -8.64 1.36
CA PHE A 269 8.55 -8.93 -0.08
C PHE A 269 9.16 -10.29 -0.39
N VAL A 270 10.27 -10.63 0.28
CA VAL A 270 10.98 -11.89 0.04
C VAL A 270 10.62 -12.88 1.14
N LYS A 271 9.64 -13.76 0.87
CA LYS A 271 9.30 -14.86 1.77
C LYS A 271 10.36 -15.96 1.69
N GLY A 272 11.28 -15.94 2.66
CA GLY A 272 12.09 -17.08 3.07
C GLY A 272 13.50 -17.18 2.47
N ARG A 273 14.50 -16.91 3.31
CA ARG A 273 15.44 -17.95 3.74
C ARG A 273 15.50 -17.92 5.26
N SER A 274 15.26 -19.07 5.86
CA SER A 274 15.61 -19.43 7.23
C SER A 274 16.99 -18.91 7.64
#